data_AF-D2RFE3-F1
#
_entry.id   AF-D2RFE3-F1
#
_cell.length_a   1.000
_cell.length_b   1.000
_cell.length_c   1.000
_cell.angle_alpha   90.00
_cell.angle_beta   90.00
_cell.angle_gamma   90.00
#
_symmetry.space_group_name_H-M   'P 1'
#
loop_
_entity.id
_entity.type
_entity.pdbx_description
1 polymer ?
#
loop_
_entity_poly.entity_id
_entity_poly.type
_entity_poly.pdbx_seq_one_letter_code
_entity_poly.pdbx_strand_id
1 'polypeptide(L)'
;MVRRVGGFVKSRYGQHYGGIAKKGSFGPIEAGTFIAWVVASLACFGLIALPDLTYQTLAVVMVIISSIILLAQKAQIKFTALEMVCFAISVILPIMASGVIGGFALPTDWMANAWSKIGLWSLSAVGTVVMAYQD
;
A
#
# COMPACT_ATOMS: atom_id res chain seq x y z
N MET A 1 26.79 37.26 -11.31
CA MET A 1 25.44 36.81 -11.75
C MET A 1 25.41 35.29 -11.65
N VAL A 2 24.93 34.73 -10.54
CA VAL A 2 25.00 33.28 -10.26
C VAL A 2 23.83 32.58 -10.94
N ARG A 3 24.09 31.85 -12.03
CA ARG A 3 23.08 31.01 -12.70
C ARG A 3 22.70 29.86 -11.77
N ARG A 4 21.42 29.76 -11.41
CA ARG A 4 20.85 28.64 -10.63
C ARG A 4 20.97 27.35 -11.43
N VAL A 5 21.92 26.51 -11.05
CA VAL A 5 22.24 25.21 -11.66
C VAL A 5 21.02 24.27 -11.77
N GLY A 6 20.03 24.42 -10.88
CA GLY A 6 18.81 23.61 -10.87
C GLY A 6 17.90 23.78 -12.10
N GLY A 7 17.95 24.91 -12.81
CA GLY A 7 17.13 25.13 -14.01
C GLY A 7 17.59 24.31 -15.22
N PHE A 8 18.89 24.06 -15.32
CA PHE A 8 19.51 23.43 -16.50
C PHE A 8 19.39 21.91 -16.49
N VAL A 9 19.33 21.28 -15.31
CA VAL A 9 19.14 19.82 -15.18
C VAL A 9 17.70 19.45 -15.56
N LYS A 10 16.73 20.27 -15.17
CA LYS A 10 15.30 20.05 -15.45
C LYS A 10 14.98 20.17 -16.94
N SER A 11 15.68 21.04 -17.69
CA SER A 11 15.44 21.21 -19.13
C SER A 11 16.08 20.12 -19.99
N ARG A 12 17.17 19.47 -19.53
CA ARG A 12 17.85 18.41 -20.29
C ARG A 12 17.29 17.01 -20.06
N TYR A 13 16.84 16.69 -18.85
CA TYR A 13 16.39 15.33 -18.50
C TYR A 13 14.89 15.23 -18.17
N GLY A 14 14.22 16.36 -17.96
CA GLY A 14 12.80 16.40 -17.61
C GLY A 14 11.84 15.98 -18.73
N GLN A 15 12.30 15.85 -19.98
CA GLN A 15 11.47 15.46 -21.12
C GLN A 15 11.59 13.97 -21.48
N HIS A 16 12.57 13.24 -20.93
CA HIS A 16 12.76 11.81 -21.25
C HIS A 16 12.65 10.89 -20.04
N TYR A 17 12.85 11.39 -18.82
CA TYR A 17 12.70 10.62 -17.57
C TYR A 17 11.88 11.33 -16.50
N GLY A 18 11.54 12.60 -16.71
CA GLY A 18 10.68 13.37 -15.82
C GLY A 18 9.24 13.29 -16.29
N GLY A 19 8.56 12.19 -15.99
CA GLY A 19 7.10 12.21 -15.92
C GLY A 19 6.68 13.51 -15.25
N ILE A 20 5.69 14.19 -15.83
CA ILE A 20 5.10 15.41 -15.30
C ILE A 20 4.90 15.16 -13.81
N ALA A 21 5.73 15.76 -12.96
CA ALA A 21 5.51 15.72 -11.52
C ALA A 21 4.25 16.55 -11.31
N LYS A 22 3.09 15.91 -11.50
CA LYS A 22 1.81 16.42 -11.07
C LYS A 22 2.03 16.71 -9.60
N LYS A 23 1.71 17.94 -9.21
CA LYS A 23 1.66 18.34 -7.82
C LYS A 23 0.56 17.48 -7.20
N GLY A 24 0.92 16.29 -6.71
CA GLY A 24 0.00 15.34 -6.09
C GLY A 24 -0.59 16.02 -4.88
N SER A 25 -1.79 16.59 -5.03
CA SER A 25 -2.54 17.08 -3.89
C SER A 25 -3.13 15.84 -3.23
N PHE A 26 -2.45 15.35 -2.19
CA PHE A 26 -2.95 14.25 -1.39
C PHE A 26 -4.33 14.62 -0.85
N GLY A 27 -5.37 14.03 -1.43
CA GLY A 27 -6.75 14.39 -1.15
C GLY A 27 -7.18 13.87 0.23
N PRO A 28 -8.15 14.53 0.91
CA PRO A 28 -8.67 14.00 2.18
C PRO A 28 -9.26 12.59 2.03
N ILE A 29 -9.75 12.23 0.84
CA ILE A 29 -10.27 10.89 0.55
C ILE A 29 -9.13 9.86 0.44
N GLU A 30 -8.02 10.19 -0.24
CA GLU A 30 -6.84 9.32 -0.32
C GLU A 30 -6.25 9.10 1.08
N ALA A 31 -6.15 10.18 1.87
CA ALA A 31 -5.71 10.12 3.27
C ALA A 31 -6.59 9.22 4.13
N GLY A 32 -7.91 9.42 4.09
CA GLY A 32 -8.86 8.59 4.84
C GLY A 32 -8.80 7.13 4.43
N THR A 33 -8.69 6.87 3.13
CA THR A 33 -8.62 5.50 2.59
C THR A 33 -7.33 4.81 3.00
N PHE A 34 -6.20 5.52 2.94
CA PHE A 34 -4.91 4.99 3.39
C PHE A 34 -4.90 4.71 4.89
N ILE A 35 -5.47 5.60 5.72
CA ILE A 35 -5.60 5.37 7.17
C ILE A 35 -6.47 4.13 7.45
N ALA A 36 -7.60 3.99 6.76
CA ALA A 36 -8.46 2.81 6.87
C ALA A 36 -7.70 1.52 6.50
N TRP A 37 -6.90 1.57 5.43
CA TRP A 37 -6.03 0.46 5.02
C TRP A 37 -4.99 0.12 6.09
N VAL A 38 -4.34 1.13 6.69
CA VAL A 38 -3.33 0.94 7.75
C VAL A 38 -3.96 0.25 8.96
N VAL A 39 -5.08 0.76 9.47
CA VAL A 39 -5.74 0.19 10.66
C VAL A 39 -6.21 -1.24 10.39
N ALA A 40 -6.84 -1.47 9.23
CA ALA A 40 -7.34 -2.79 8.85
C ALA A 40 -6.21 -3.80 8.66
N SER A 41 -5.12 -3.42 7.98
CA SER A 41 -3.96 -4.30 7.78
C SER A 41 -3.26 -4.63 9.09
N LEU A 42 -3.08 -3.66 10.00
CA LEU A 42 -2.51 -3.91 11.33
C LEU A 42 -3.35 -4.94 12.12
N ALA A 43 -4.67 -4.86 12.01
CA ALA A 43 -5.56 -5.85 12.61
C ALA A 43 -5.43 -7.23 11.95
N CYS A 44 -5.31 -7.30 10.62
CA CYS A 44 -5.03 -8.55 9.91
C CYS A 44 -3.72 -9.22 10.35
N PHE A 45 -2.66 -8.46 10.63
CA PHE A 45 -1.41 -8.99 11.17
C PHE A 45 -1.47 -9.35 12.67
N GLY A 46 -2.59 -9.08 13.34
CA GLY A 46 -2.72 -9.26 14.78
C GLY A 46 -1.78 -8.35 15.58
N LEU A 47 -1.50 -7.16 15.03
CA LEU A 47 -0.83 -6.05 15.73
C LEU A 47 -1.84 -5.17 16.47
N ILE A 48 -3.10 -5.19 16.03
CA ILE A 48 -4.25 -4.70 16.76
C ILE A 48 -5.12 -5.91 17.11
N ALA A 49 -5.46 -6.08 18.39
CA ALA A 49 -6.32 -7.15 18.83
C ALA A 49 -7.77 -6.86 18.45
N LEU A 50 -8.42 -7.82 17.79
CA LEU A 50 -9.84 -7.82 17.50
C LEU A 50 -10.55 -8.87 18.35
N PRO A 51 -11.80 -8.62 18.76
CA PRO A 51 -12.48 -9.46 19.74
C PRO A 51 -12.92 -10.82 19.17
N ASP A 52 -13.20 -10.92 17.86
CA ASP A 52 -13.67 -12.14 17.23
C ASP A 52 -13.34 -12.21 15.73
N LEU A 53 -13.70 -13.35 15.12
CA LEU A 53 -13.51 -13.63 13.70
C LEU A 53 -14.36 -12.74 12.78
N THR A 54 -15.50 -12.21 13.25
CA THR A 54 -16.33 -11.29 12.48
C THR A 54 -15.58 -9.98 12.24
N TYR A 55 -14.97 -9.40 13.27
CA TYR A 55 -14.14 -8.21 13.10
C TYR A 55 -12.89 -8.50 12.27
N GLN A 56 -12.29 -9.69 12.42
CA GLN A 56 -11.15 -10.10 11.59
C GLN A 56 -11.53 -10.17 10.10
N THR A 57 -12.71 -10.70 9.79
CA THR A 57 -13.26 -10.75 8.44
C THR A 57 -13.55 -9.35 7.90
N LEU A 58 -14.11 -8.46 8.73
CA LEU A 58 -14.31 -7.05 8.36
C LEU A 58 -12.99 -6.34 8.08
N ALA A 59 -11.94 -6.60 8.86
CA ALA A 59 -10.60 -6.05 8.60
C ALA A 59 -10.07 -6.50 7.23
N VAL A 60 -10.22 -7.78 6.88
CA VAL A 60 -9.88 -8.30 5.55
C VAL A 60 -10.64 -7.57 4.44
N VAL A 61 -11.95 -7.41 4.60
CA VAL A 61 -12.80 -6.69 3.63
C VAL A 61 -12.34 -5.23 3.50
N MET A 62 -12.01 -4.57 4.60
CA MET A 62 -11.53 -3.20 4.61
C MET A 62 -10.18 -3.06 3.90
N VAL A 63 -9.25 -4.00 4.07
CA VAL A 63 -7.99 -4.03 3.29
C VAL A 63 -8.29 -4.08 1.80
N ILE A 64 -9.16 -4.99 1.35
CA ILE A 64 -9.48 -5.15 -0.07
C ILE A 64 -10.11 -3.88 -0.64
N ILE A 65 -11.16 -3.35 0.01
CA ILE A 65 -11.89 -2.18 -0.47
C ILE A 65 -10.98 -0.95 -0.51
N SER A 66 -10.21 -0.70 0.56
CA SER A 66 -9.32 0.45 0.61
C SER A 66 -8.19 0.35 -0.43
N SER A 67 -7.59 -0.82 -0.66
CA SER A 67 -6.61 -1.02 -1.72
C SER A 67 -7.21 -0.79 -3.11
N ILE A 68 -8.44 -1.22 -3.38
CA ILE A 68 -9.13 -0.96 -4.66
C ILE A 68 -9.40 0.54 -4.84
N ILE A 69 -9.86 1.24 -3.80
CA ILE A 69 -10.12 2.68 -3.87
C ILE A 69 -8.81 3.44 -4.14
N LEU A 70 -7.73 3.14 -3.41
CA LEU A 70 -6.41 3.74 -3.63
C LEU A 70 -5.92 3.53 -5.07
N LEU A 71 -6.18 2.34 -5.63
CA LEU A 71 -5.83 2.02 -7.00
C LEU A 71 -6.69 2.78 -8.03
N ALA A 72 -8.00 2.85 -7.79
CA ALA A 72 -8.96 3.49 -8.68
C ALA A 72 -8.85 5.02 -8.71
N GLN A 73 -8.24 5.63 -7.69
CA GLN A 73 -7.99 7.07 -7.61
C GLN A 73 -6.89 7.57 -8.56
N LYS A 74 -6.15 6.67 -9.22
CA LYS A 74 -5.14 7.06 -10.20
C LYS A 74 -5.75 7.72 -11.44
N ALA A 75 -5.22 8.90 -11.78
CA ALA A 75 -5.72 9.77 -12.85
C ALA A 75 -5.60 9.17 -14.28
N GLN A 76 -4.84 8.09 -14.45
CA GLN A 76 -4.76 7.27 -15.64
C GLN A 76 -4.60 5.82 -15.18
N ILE A 77 -5.52 4.93 -15.58
CA ILE A 77 -5.40 3.49 -15.34
C ILE A 77 -4.38 2.91 -16.35
N LYS A 78 -3.11 3.28 -16.21
CA LYS A 78 -2.01 2.64 -16.91
C LYS A 78 -1.29 1.78 -15.90
N PHE A 79 -1.78 0.55 -15.72
CA PHE A 79 -1.17 -0.41 -14.82
C PHE A 79 0.18 -0.86 -15.34
N THR A 80 1.24 -0.45 -14.66
CA THR A 80 2.56 -1.05 -14.81
C THR A 80 2.57 -2.43 -14.14
N ALA A 81 3.45 -3.32 -14.62
CA ALA A 81 3.63 -4.63 -14.01
C ALA A 81 4.03 -4.53 -12.52
N LEU A 82 4.79 -3.50 -12.16
CA LEU A 82 5.22 -3.28 -10.78
C LEU A 82 4.03 -2.92 -9.86
N GLU A 83 3.14 -2.03 -10.30
CA GLU A 83 1.94 -1.65 -9.52
C GLU A 83 1.01 -2.84 -9.30
N MET A 84 0.88 -3.73 -10.28
CA MET A 84 0.08 -4.96 -10.12
C MET A 84 0.68 -5.90 -9.07
N VAL A 85 2.01 -6.08 -9.08
CA VAL A 85 2.71 -6.88 -8.07
C VAL A 85 2.59 -6.24 -6.69
N CYS A 86 2.77 -4.92 -6.60
CA CYS A 86 2.63 -4.18 -5.36
C CYS A 86 1.19 -4.20 -4.82
N PHE A 87 0.19 -4.15 -5.70
CA PHE A 87 -1.21 -4.34 -5.33
C PHE A 87 -1.45 -5.76 -4.80
N ALA A 88 -0.95 -6.78 -5.49
CA ALA A 88 -1.04 -8.15 -5.02
C ALA A 88 -0.43 -8.28 -3.61
N ILE A 89 0.78 -7.76 -3.38
CA ILE A 89 1.43 -7.79 -2.05
C ILE A 89 0.63 -7.01 -1.00
N SER A 90 0.08 -5.84 -1.36
CA SER A 90 -0.71 -5.00 -0.44
C SER A 90 -1.99 -5.68 0.06
N VAL A 91 -2.57 -6.58 -0.73
CA VAL A 91 -3.85 -7.23 -0.45
C VAL A 91 -3.66 -8.65 0.06
N ILE A 92 -2.87 -9.46 -0.64
CA ILE A 92 -2.67 -10.87 -0.32
C ILE A 92 -1.99 -11.01 1.04
N LEU A 93 -0.94 -10.24 1.33
CA LEU A 93 -0.15 -10.47 2.53
C LEU A 93 -0.96 -10.23 3.83
N PRO A 94 -1.78 -9.16 3.97
CA PRO A 94 -2.69 -9.04 5.10
C PRO A 94 -3.76 -10.15 5.13
N ILE A 95 -4.31 -10.56 3.98
CA ILE A 95 -5.29 -11.67 3.93
C ILE A 95 -4.66 -12.96 4.48
N MET A 96 -3.44 -13.29 4.05
CA MET A 96 -2.73 -14.47 4.55
C MET A 96 -2.43 -14.35 6.05
N ALA A 97 -2.04 -13.16 6.51
CA ALA A 97 -1.77 -12.90 7.92
C ALA A 97 -3.03 -13.03 8.79
N SER A 98 -4.21 -12.72 8.23
CA SER A 98 -5.47 -12.76 8.97
C SER A 98 -5.86 -14.16 9.43
N GLY A 99 -5.38 -15.20 8.75
CA GLY A 99 -5.73 -16.60 9.03
C GLY A 99 -7.18 -16.97 8.68
N VAL A 100 -7.97 -16.05 8.09
CA VAL A 100 -9.38 -16.29 7.74
C VAL A 100 -9.53 -17.39 6.68
N ILE A 101 -8.54 -17.53 5.79
CA ILE A 101 -8.50 -18.54 4.74
C ILE A 101 -7.42 -19.57 5.08
N GLY A 102 -7.83 -20.71 5.67
CA GLY A 102 -6.89 -21.69 6.24
C GLY A 102 -5.88 -22.30 5.25
N GLY A 103 -6.23 -22.43 3.97
CA GLY A 103 -5.32 -22.91 2.92
C GLY A 103 -4.33 -21.86 2.40
N PHE A 104 -4.42 -20.64 2.90
CA PHE A 104 -3.68 -19.47 2.42
C PHE A 104 -3.05 -18.67 3.58
N ALA A 105 -2.95 -19.27 4.77
CA ALA A 105 -2.43 -18.58 5.95
C ALA A 105 -0.89 -18.53 5.94
N LEU A 106 -0.33 -17.48 6.54
CA LEU A 106 1.11 -17.41 6.80
C LEU A 106 1.54 -18.47 7.85
N PRO A 107 2.80 -18.93 7.82
CA PRO A 107 3.33 -19.85 8.83
C PRO A 107 3.11 -19.32 10.25
N THR A 108 2.66 -20.19 11.15
CA THR A 108 2.37 -19.83 12.55
C THR A 108 3.59 -19.27 13.27
N ASP A 109 4.79 -19.78 12.97
CA ASP A 109 6.05 -19.34 13.57
C ASP A 109 6.37 -17.88 13.24
N TRP A 110 5.99 -17.44 12.04
CA TRP A 110 6.16 -16.05 11.60
C TRP A 110 5.12 -15.15 12.27
N MET A 111 3.90 -15.66 12.45
CA MET A 111 2.81 -14.95 13.12
C MET A 111 2.93 -14.97 14.65
N ALA A 112 3.82 -15.77 15.25
CA ALA A 112 4.11 -15.74 16.68
C ALA A 112 5.09 -14.61 17.06
N ASN A 113 5.98 -14.22 16.15
CA ASN A 113 7.01 -13.22 16.40
C ASN A 113 6.55 -11.80 16.00
N ALA A 114 6.52 -10.87 16.96
CA ALA A 114 6.13 -9.48 16.72
C ALA A 114 7.00 -8.77 15.66
N TRP A 115 8.31 -9.04 15.62
CA TRP A 115 9.20 -8.45 14.62
C TRP A 115 8.91 -8.96 13.21
N SER A 116 8.59 -10.25 13.10
CA SER A 116 8.16 -10.83 11.82
C SER A 116 6.84 -10.24 11.34
N LYS A 117 5.86 -10.05 12.24
CA LYS A 117 4.61 -9.34 11.91
C LYS A 117 4.85 -7.93 11.40
N ILE A 118 5.68 -7.16 12.10
CA ILE A 118 6.01 -5.77 11.72
C ILE A 118 6.75 -5.75 10.38
N GLY A 119 7.70 -6.65 10.15
CA GLY A 119 8.44 -6.75 8.90
C GLY A 119 7.52 -7.06 7.71
N LEU A 120 6.63 -8.04 7.85
CA LEU A 120 5.66 -8.40 6.82
C LEU A 120 4.63 -7.28 6.59
N TRP A 121 4.13 -6.66 7.65
CA TRP A 121 3.27 -5.49 7.54
C TRP A 121 3.97 -4.34 6.81
N SER A 122 5.23 -4.08 7.13
CA SER A 122 6.03 -3.02 6.48
C SER A 122 6.21 -3.29 4.99
N LEU A 123 6.45 -4.56 4.59
CA LEU A 123 6.50 -4.97 3.19
C LEU A 123 5.17 -4.68 2.47
N SER A 124 4.04 -5.01 3.11
CA SER A 124 2.70 -4.72 2.59
C SER A 124 2.45 -3.21 2.49
N ALA A 125 2.90 -2.43 3.47
CA ALA A 125 2.76 -0.97 3.49
C ALA A 125 3.58 -0.31 2.38
N VAL A 126 4.82 -0.75 2.15
CA VAL A 126 5.65 -0.28 1.03
C VAL A 126 4.98 -0.61 -0.30
N GLY A 127 4.46 -1.83 -0.46
CA GLY A 127 3.67 -2.21 -1.64
C GLY A 127 2.48 -1.29 -1.86
N THR A 128 1.75 -0.95 -0.81
CA THR A 128 0.59 -0.05 -0.86
C THR A 128 0.98 1.38 -1.28
N VAL A 129 2.08 1.90 -0.76
CA VAL A 129 2.59 3.23 -1.14
C VAL A 129 3.03 3.23 -2.60
N VAL A 130 3.76 2.20 -3.03
CA VAL A 130 4.22 2.10 -4.42
C VAL A 130 3.03 2.00 -5.39
N MET A 131 2.06 1.12 -5.12
CA MET A 131 0.86 1.02 -5.98
C MET A 131 0.05 2.31 -6.03
N ALA A 132 -0.01 3.07 -4.93
CA ALA A 132 -0.87 4.26 -4.84
C ALA A 132 -0.22 5.52 -5.43
N TYR A 133 1.10 5.69 -5.30
CA TYR A 133 1.78 6.95 -5.61
C TYR A 133 2.89 6.86 -6.65
N GLN A 134 3.19 5.68 -7.17
CA GLN A 134 4.04 5.60 -8.36
C GLN A 134 3.26 6.12 -9.57
N ASP A 135 3.75 7.18 -10.22
CA ASP A 135 3.21 7.73 -11.48
C ASP A 135 4.22 7.54 -12.62
#